data_AF-A0A9Y6MCD7-F1
#
_entry.id   AF-A0A9Y6MCD7-F1
#
_cell.length_a   1.000
_cell.length_b   1.000
_cell.length_c   1.000
_cell.angle_alpha   90.00
_cell.angle_beta   90.00
_cell.angle_gamma   90.00
#
_symmetry.space_group_name_H-M   'P 1'
#
loop_
_entity.id
_entity.type
_entity.pdbx_description
1 polymer ?
#
loop_
_entity_poly.entity_id
_entity_poly.type
_entity_poly.pdbx_seq_one_letter_code
_entity_poly.pdbx_strand_id
1 'polypeptide(L)'
;MSRSSGLHHRLIDVHLCLGNIYFSRSQYVKAAEYYLQGYKVACTTEDVARLQRAQVLVASAHAHATNGKYSANLTSTSPAALQALLAWKVKRGREDLSVDSEDYYSPAWF
;
A
#
# COMPACT_ATOMS: atom_id res chain seq x y z
N MET A 1 -25.02 -0.61 16.76
CA MET A 1 -24.21 0.02 15.69
C MET A 1 -24.71 1.44 15.48
N SER A 2 -23.85 2.46 15.54
CA SER A 2 -24.25 3.86 15.39
C SER A 2 -24.37 4.25 13.91
N ARG A 3 -25.19 5.24 13.57
CA ARG A 3 -25.34 5.74 12.18
C ARG A 3 -24.00 6.19 11.56
N SER A 4 -23.06 6.62 12.40
CA SER A 4 -21.70 7.01 12.03
C SER A 4 -20.84 5.80 11.60
N SER A 5 -20.88 4.68 12.33
CA SER A 5 -20.10 3.49 11.94
C SER A 5 -20.57 2.91 10.60
N GLY A 6 -21.87 2.93 10.32
CA GLY A 6 -22.42 2.53 9.02
C GLY A 6 -22.08 3.48 7.87
N LEU A 7 -21.76 4.75 8.14
CA LEU A 7 -21.30 5.68 7.11
C LEU A 7 -19.82 5.43 6.76
N HIS A 8 -18.96 5.24 7.77
CA HIS A 8 -17.56 4.90 7.54
C HIS A 8 -17.40 3.59 6.77
N HIS A 9 -18.17 2.54 7.11
CA HIS A 9 -18.11 1.27 6.38
C HIS A 9 -18.43 1.43 4.89
N ARG A 10 -19.50 2.17 4.57
CA ARG A 10 -19.86 2.44 3.17
C ARG A 10 -18.78 3.27 2.46
N LEU A 11 -18.19 4.24 3.15
CA LEU A 11 -17.13 5.05 2.57
C LEU A 11 -15.88 4.21 2.29
N ILE A 12 -15.51 3.28 3.18
CA ILE A 12 -14.43 2.32 2.93
C ILE A 12 -14.77 1.50 1.68
N ASP A 13 -15.95 0.89 1.62
CA ASP A 13 -16.35 0.02 0.51
C ASP A 13 -16.34 0.76 -0.83
N VAL A 14 -16.80 2.02 -0.89
CA VAL A 14 -16.76 2.86 -2.11
C VAL A 14 -15.34 3.08 -2.59
N HIS A 15 -14.41 3.46 -1.70
CA HIS A 15 -13.02 3.66 -2.07
C HIS A 15 -12.37 2.36 -2.55
N LEU A 16 -12.64 1.24 -1.89
CA LEU A 16 -12.12 -0.07 -2.31
C LEU A 16 -12.71 -0.50 -3.67
N CYS A 17 -13.99 -0.24 -3.93
CA CYS A 17 -14.61 -0.49 -5.23
C CYS A 17 -13.97 0.35 -6.35
N LEU A 18 -13.74 1.65 -6.11
CA LEU A 18 -13.05 2.50 -7.08
C LEU A 18 -11.63 1.99 -7.35
N GLY A 19 -10.90 1.63 -6.30
CA GLY A 19 -9.58 1.01 -6.44
C GLY A 19 -9.61 -0.26 -7.29
N ASN A 20 -10.60 -1.15 -7.07
CA ASN A 20 -10.78 -2.38 -7.87
C ASN A 20 -11.00 -2.08 -9.35
N ILE A 21 -11.81 -1.07 -9.68
CA ILE A 21 -12.08 -0.66 -11.07
C ILE A 21 -10.79 -0.18 -11.76
N TYR A 22 -9.97 0.61 -11.07
CA TYR A 22 -8.68 1.04 -11.63
C TYR A 22 -7.67 -0.10 -11.72
N PHE A 23 -7.67 -0.98 -10.72
CA PHE A 23 -6.81 -2.16 -10.69
C PHE A 23 -7.11 -3.10 -11.85
N SER A 24 -8.38 -3.38 -12.13
CA SER A 24 -8.79 -4.23 -13.26
C SER A 24 -8.45 -3.62 -14.63
N ARG A 25 -8.25 -2.29 -14.68
CA ARG A 25 -7.78 -1.57 -15.86
C ARG A 25 -6.24 -1.44 -15.91
N SER A 26 -5.53 -2.16 -15.05
CA SER A 26 -4.07 -2.07 -14.87
C SER A 26 -3.54 -0.67 -14.52
N GLN A 27 -4.41 0.22 -14.03
CA GLN A 27 -4.04 1.55 -13.55
C GLN A 27 -3.63 1.48 -12.08
N TYR A 28 -2.56 0.74 -11.79
CA TYR A 28 -2.21 0.34 -10.42
C TYR A 28 -1.86 1.50 -9.49
N VAL A 29 -1.22 2.56 -10.00
CA VAL A 29 -0.93 3.78 -9.20
C VAL A 29 -2.24 4.43 -8.72
N LYS A 30 -3.19 4.61 -9.64
CA LYS A 30 -4.49 5.20 -9.32
C LYS A 30 -5.34 4.28 -8.44
N ALA A 31 -5.24 2.96 -8.63
CA ALA A 31 -5.85 2.00 -7.74
C ALA A 31 -5.32 2.12 -6.30
N ALA A 32 -4.00 2.25 -6.13
CA ALA A 32 -3.37 2.43 -4.83
C ALA A 32 -3.86 3.71 -4.12
N GLU A 33 -4.03 4.82 -4.84
CA GLU A 33 -4.56 6.07 -4.29
C GLU A 33 -5.96 5.87 -3.67
N TYR A 34 -6.88 5.22 -4.38
CA TYR A 34 -8.22 4.96 -3.85
C TYR A 34 -8.20 3.94 -2.70
N TYR A 35 -7.42 2.86 -2.81
CA TYR A 35 -7.27 1.92 -1.70
C TYR A 35 -6.72 2.61 -0.44
N LEU A 36 -5.77 3.55 -0.59
CA LEU A 36 -5.21 4.30 0.53
C LEU A 36 -6.24 5.23 1.18
N GLN A 37 -7.14 5.83 0.40
CA GLN A 37 -8.26 6.61 0.94
C GLN A 37 -9.20 5.71 1.77
N GLY A 38 -9.54 4.52 1.27
CA GLY A 38 -10.34 3.53 2.01
C GLY A 38 -9.64 3.04 3.29
N TYR A 39 -8.33 2.78 3.21
CA TYR A 39 -7.51 2.40 4.36
C TYR A 39 -7.50 3.47 5.46
N LYS A 40 -7.32 4.74 5.09
CA LYS A 40 -7.35 5.87 6.05
C LYS A 40 -8.67 5.95 6.83
N VAL A 41 -9.80 5.68 6.18
CA VAL A 41 -11.10 5.62 6.85
C VAL A 41 -11.21 4.34 7.71
N ALA A 42 -10.70 3.21 7.25
CA ALA A 42 -10.68 1.98 8.04
C ALA A 42 -9.88 2.11 9.34
N CYS A 43 -8.78 2.88 9.33
CA CYS A 43 -8.01 3.21 10.54
C CYS A 43 -8.80 3.94 11.62
N THR A 44 -9.90 4.62 11.26
CA THR A 44 -10.76 5.31 12.23
C THR A 44 -11.91 4.43 12.73
N THR A 45 -11.90 3.15 12.40
CA THR A 45 -12.92 2.17 12.80
C THR A 45 -12.29 1.05 13.61
N GLU A 46 -13.08 0.40 14.47
CA GLU A 46 -12.66 -0.80 15.22
C GLU A 46 -12.78 -2.09 14.37
N ASP A 47 -13.11 -1.97 13.08
CA ASP A 47 -13.29 -3.11 12.17
C ASP A 47 -11.95 -3.57 11.58
N VAL A 48 -11.29 -4.46 12.33
CA VAL A 48 -9.99 -5.04 11.96
C VAL A 48 -10.04 -5.75 10.60
N ALA A 49 -11.14 -6.42 10.27
CA ALA A 49 -11.25 -7.17 9.01
C ALA A 49 -11.24 -6.22 7.80
N ARG A 50 -11.95 -5.09 7.89
CA ARG A 50 -11.94 -4.06 6.85
C ARG A 50 -10.59 -3.36 6.73
N LEU A 51 -9.95 -3.07 7.86
CA LEU A 51 -8.61 -2.49 7.90
C LEU A 51 -7.60 -3.38 7.17
N GLN A 52 -7.54 -4.67 7.53
CA GLN A 52 -6.64 -5.64 6.91
C GLN A 52 -6.91 -5.81 5.41
N ARG A 53 -8.19 -5.88 5.02
CA ARG A 53 -8.57 -5.93 3.61
C ARG A 53 -8.04 -4.72 2.83
N ALA A 54 -8.24 -3.51 3.36
CA ALA A 54 -7.74 -2.29 2.72
C ALA A 54 -6.21 -2.29 2.63
N GLN A 55 -5.51 -2.73 3.68
CA GLN A 55 -4.05 -2.83 3.72
C GLN A 55 -3.52 -3.78 2.63
N VAL A 56 -4.10 -4.97 2.48
CA VAL A 56 -3.72 -5.94 1.44
C VAL A 56 -3.91 -5.36 0.04
N LEU A 57 -5.01 -4.63 -0.19
CA LEU A 57 -5.29 -4.02 -1.49
C LEU A 57 -4.29 -2.90 -1.82
N VAL A 58 -3.94 -2.05 -0.86
CA VAL A 58 -2.88 -1.03 -1.01
C VAL A 58 -1.56 -1.70 -1.38
N ALA A 59 -1.13 -2.70 -0.59
CA ALA A 59 0.13 -3.41 -0.82
C ALA A 59 0.16 -4.10 -2.20
N SER A 60 -0.93 -4.75 -2.59
CA SER A 60 -1.06 -5.39 -3.91
C SER A 60 -0.92 -4.38 -5.05
N ALA A 61 -1.65 -3.26 -4.99
CA ALA A 61 -1.56 -2.23 -6.02
C ALA A 61 -0.15 -1.64 -6.15
N HIS A 62 0.53 -1.38 -5.02
CA HIS A 62 1.92 -0.92 -5.01
C HIS A 62 2.88 -1.95 -5.60
N ALA A 63 2.71 -3.24 -5.27
CA ALA A 63 3.52 -4.31 -5.83
C ALA A 63 3.36 -4.39 -7.36
N HIS A 64 2.12 -4.34 -7.87
CA HIS A 64 1.85 -4.34 -9.31
C HIS A 64 2.40 -3.09 -10.02
N ALA A 65 2.25 -1.90 -9.43
CA ALA A 65 2.81 -0.66 -9.98
C ALA A 65 4.35 -0.73 -10.09
N THR A 66 4.99 -1.27 -9.04
CA THR A 66 6.44 -1.45 -9.00
C THR A 66 6.90 -2.47 -10.03
N ASN A 67 6.25 -3.64 -10.08
CA ASN A 67 6.55 -4.68 -11.06
C ASN A 67 6.40 -4.16 -12.50
N GLY A 68 5.34 -3.41 -12.79
CA GLY A 68 5.14 -2.77 -14.09
C GLY A 68 6.31 -1.87 -14.47
N LYS A 69 6.75 -1.00 -13.55
CA LYS A 69 7.84 -0.05 -13.76
C LYS A 69 9.18 -0.71 -14.09
N TYR A 70 9.47 -1.86 -13.48
CA TYR A 70 10.76 -2.55 -13.65
C TYR A 70 10.70 -3.76 -14.58
N SER A 71 9.52 -4.14 -15.07
CA SER A 71 9.31 -5.31 -15.94
C SER A 71 10.24 -5.35 -17.15
N ALA A 72 10.35 -4.24 -17.89
CA ALA A 72 11.24 -4.13 -19.05
C ALA A 72 12.72 -4.26 -18.68
N ASN A 73 13.11 -3.77 -17.50
CA ASN A 73 14.50 -3.89 -17.02
C ASN A 73 14.83 -5.34 -16.65
N LEU A 74 13.87 -6.10 -16.12
CA LEU A 74 14.06 -7.51 -15.76
C LEU A 74 14.29 -8.41 -16.98
N THR A 75 13.71 -8.05 -18.14
CA THR A 75 13.86 -8.80 -19.39
C THR A 75 15.04 -8.31 -20.24
N SER A 76 15.64 -7.17 -19.89
CA SER A 76 16.73 -6.58 -20.66
C SER A 76 18.09 -7.16 -20.23
N THR A 77 18.94 -7.47 -21.19
CA THR A 77 20.33 -7.88 -20.96
C THR A 77 21.30 -6.69 -20.92
N SER A 78 20.78 -5.45 -20.99
CA SER A 78 21.62 -4.26 -21.05
C SER A 78 22.25 -3.91 -19.69
N PRO A 79 23.52 -3.43 -19.68
CA PRO A 79 24.15 -2.93 -18.46
C PRO A 79 23.37 -1.80 -17.78
N ALA A 80 22.71 -0.94 -18.57
CA ALA A 80 21.89 0.15 -18.05
C ALA A 80 20.66 -0.34 -17.27
N ALA A 81 19.98 -1.39 -17.75
CA ALA A 81 18.86 -2.01 -17.04
C ALA A 81 19.30 -2.61 -15.70
N LEU A 82 20.46 -3.27 -15.67
CA LEU A 82 21.05 -3.79 -14.43
C LEU A 82 21.38 -2.66 -13.44
N GLN A 83 21.98 -1.56 -13.91
CA GLN A 83 22.25 -0.39 -13.07
C GLN A 83 20.97 0.21 -12.49
N ALA A 84 19.91 0.32 -13.28
CA ALA A 84 18.61 0.83 -12.81
C ALA A 84 18.00 -0.06 -11.71
N LEU A 85 18.11 -1.39 -11.84
CA LEU A 85 17.63 -2.34 -10.82
C LEU A 85 18.47 -2.27 -9.53
N LEU A 86 19.80 -2.14 -9.64
CA LEU A 86 20.68 -1.96 -8.48
C LEU A 86 20.39 -0.65 -7.74
N ALA A 87 20.21 0.45 -8.47
CA ALA A 87 19.85 1.74 -7.89
C ALA A 87 18.50 1.66 -7.15
N TRP A 88 17.50 1.00 -7.74
CA TRP A 88 16.22 0.74 -7.06
C TRP A 88 16.40 -0.10 -5.80
N LYS A 89 17.20 -1.18 -5.84
CA LYS A 89 17.48 -2.04 -4.68
C LYS A 89 18.09 -1.25 -3.51
N VAL A 90 19.01 -0.34 -3.81
CA VAL A 90 19.61 0.55 -2.79
C VAL A 90 18.58 1.51 -2.22
N LYS A 91 17.72 2.10 -3.07
CA LYS A 91 16.68 3.04 -2.62
C LYS A 91 15.66 2.39 -1.69
N ARG A 92 15.10 1.23 -2.06
CA ARG A 92 14.09 0.54 -1.23
C ARG A 92 14.60 0.15 0.15
N GLY A 93 15.87 -0.27 0.25
CA GLY A 93 16.49 -0.62 1.54
C GLY A 93 16.64 0.56 2.50
N ARG A 94 16.56 1.81 2.01
CA ARG A 94 16.56 3.02 2.83
C ARG A 94 15.16 3.45 3.27
N GLU A 95 14.12 3.07 2.52
CA GLU A 95 12.72 3.38 2.84
C GLU A 95 12.11 2.35 3.81
N ASP A 96 12.50 1.07 3.73
CA ASP A 96 12.06 0.00 4.67
C ASP A 96 12.70 0.10 6.07
N LEU A 97 13.70 0.97 6.29
CA LEU A 97 14.40 1.16 7.57
C LEU A 97 14.06 2.49 8.26
N SER A 98 13.20 3.32 7.68
CA SER A 98 12.89 4.66 8.22
C SER A 98 11.49 4.78 8.85
N VAL A 99 10.81 3.66 9.13
CA VAL A 99 9.54 3.67 9.87
C VAL A 99 9.62 2.53 10.90
N ASP A 100 9.69 2.94 12.17
CA ASP A 100 9.61 2.12 13.40
C ASP A 100 10.89 1.42 13.89
N SER A 101 11.95 2.19 14.21
CA SER A 101 12.98 1.67 15.14
C SER A 101 13.43 2.62 16.26
N GLU A 102 12.68 3.66 16.61
CA GLU A 102 13.11 4.56 17.71
C GLU A 102 12.16 4.75 18.91
N ASP A 103 10.90 4.30 18.92
CA ASP A 103 10.00 4.63 20.06
C ASP A 103 9.28 3.44 20.72
N TYR A 104 9.97 2.32 20.95
CA TYR A 104 9.46 1.34 21.93
C TYR A 104 10.55 0.74 22.81
N TYR A 105 11.31 1.61 23.47
CA TYR A 105 11.97 1.27 24.73
C TYR A 105 11.58 2.29 25.79
N SER A 106 10.58 1.95 26.61
CA SER A 106 10.50 2.49 27.96
C SER A 106 10.33 1.32 28.93
N PRO A 107 11.35 1.03 29.77
CA PRO A 107 11.25 0.08 30.87
C PRO A 107 10.56 0.74 32.08
N ALA A 108 10.16 -0.11 33.04
CA ALA A 108 9.30 0.15 34.20
C ALA A 108 7.81 0.08 33.81
N TRP A 109 6.98 -0.76 34.42
CA TRP A 109 6.85 -1.05 35.86
C TRP A 109 6.10 -2.39 36.06
N PHE A 110 6.45 -3.06 37.17
CA PHE A 110 5.81 -4.19 37.88
C PHE A 110 4.59 -4.90 37.27
#